data_AF-A0A9J8DJ51-F1
#
_entry.id   AF-A0A9J8DJ51-F1
#
_cell.length_a   1.000
_cell.length_b   1.000
_cell.length_c   1.000
_cell.angle_alpha   90.00
_cell.angle_beta   90.00
_cell.angle_gamma   90.00
#
_symmetry.space_group_name_H-M   'P 1'
#
loop_
_entity.id
_entity.type
_entity.pdbx_description
1 polymer ?
#
loop_
_entity_poly.entity_id
_entity_poly.type
_entity_poly.pdbx_seq_one_letter_code
_entity_poly.pdbx_strand_id
1 'polypeptide(L)'
;MVKVTPAPSSDYTLKASSDDQYSSCLCANERKTFKWILTPSVLGVLNITVSAEAEASQTVCDNEIVSVPERGRIDTVTQSLRVNAEGIEKTNSHSWLLCPKWQNLLEEVDLEFPKNMIEGSGKAAVSVIGDILGRALRNLDGLLQMPYGCGEQNIAVLSPNIYILQYLENTEQLTSAIRERATGFLKSGGCK
;
A
#
# COMPACT_ATOMS: atom_id res chain seq x y z
N MET A 1 21.58 30.79 14.39
CA MET A 1 21.76 29.43 14.91
C MET A 1 20.48 28.69 14.60
N VAL A 2 20.60 27.52 13.96
CA VAL A 2 19.44 26.69 13.64
C VAL A 2 19.41 25.54 14.64
N LYS A 3 18.26 25.36 15.28
CA LYS A 3 17.97 24.27 16.20
C LYS A 3 16.94 23.35 15.58
N VAL A 4 17.18 22.04 15.64
CA VAL A 4 16.30 21.03 15.03
C VAL A 4 15.76 20.12 16.11
N THR A 5 14.44 20.11 16.27
CA THR A 5 13.75 19.34 17.30
C THR A 5 12.78 18.34 16.66
N PRO A 6 12.95 17.03 16.93
CA PRO A 6 11.92 16.06 16.56
C PRO A 6 10.68 16.22 17.44
N ALA A 7 9.50 16.00 16.86
CA ALA A 7 8.26 15.95 17.65
C ALA A 7 8.25 14.70 18.54
N PRO A 8 7.82 14.81 19.81
CA PRO A 8 7.68 13.64 20.68
C PRO A 8 6.57 12.72 20.15
N SER A 9 6.83 11.42 20.09
CA SER A 9 5.87 10.40 19.71
C SER A 9 6.05 9.14 20.56
N SER A 10 4.95 8.44 20.84
CA SER A 10 4.96 7.09 21.43
C SER A 10 5.36 6.01 20.44
N ASP A 11 5.26 6.30 19.14
CA ASP A 11 5.28 5.30 18.08
C ASP A 11 6.70 5.01 17.56
N TYR A 12 7.63 5.93 17.82
CA TYR A 12 9.02 5.83 17.43
C TYR A 12 9.93 6.63 18.35
N THR A 13 11.20 6.24 18.40
CA THR A 13 12.26 7.00 19.06
C THR A 13 13.28 7.48 18.05
N LEU A 14 13.69 8.74 18.16
CA LEU A 14 14.75 9.35 17.37
C LEU A 14 15.94 9.66 18.29
N LYS A 15 17.05 8.95 18.10
CA LYS A 15 18.30 9.20 18.83
C LYS A 15 19.31 9.88 17.92
N ALA A 16 19.97 10.93 18.39
CA ALA A 16 21.04 11.57 17.62
C ALA A 16 22.18 10.57 17.34
N SER A 17 22.70 10.56 16.11
CA SER A 17 23.78 9.67 15.70
C SER A 17 25.18 10.13 16.16
N SER A 18 25.32 11.40 16.58
CA SER A 18 26.55 11.99 17.10
C SER A 18 26.27 12.74 18.39
N ASP A 19 27.31 12.96 19.19
CA ASP A 19 27.31 13.76 20.44
C ASP A 19 27.04 15.27 20.19
N ASP A 20 26.71 15.64 18.95
CA ASP A 20 26.57 17.03 18.55
C ASP A 20 25.17 17.54 18.82
N GLN A 21 25.15 18.66 19.53
CA GLN A 21 23.98 19.48 19.82
C GLN A 21 23.00 19.53 18.64
N TYR A 22 21.72 19.45 18.96
CA TYR A 22 20.60 19.73 18.06
C TYR A 22 20.61 21.16 17.49
N SER A 23 21.69 21.92 17.65
CA SER A 23 21.89 23.28 17.21
C SER A 23 23.22 23.44 16.50
N SER A 24 23.23 24.17 15.39
CA SER A 24 24.47 24.51 14.67
C SER A 24 24.40 25.92 14.09
N CYS A 25 25.56 26.55 13.97
CA CYS A 25 25.72 27.76 13.16
C CYS A 25 25.56 27.38 11.69
N LEU A 26 24.80 28.18 10.94
CA LEU A 26 24.53 27.97 9.52
C LEU A 26 24.55 29.32 8.83
N CYS A 27 25.48 29.51 7.89
CA CYS A 27 25.62 30.76 7.14
C CYS A 27 24.88 30.69 5.79
N ALA A 28 24.84 31.83 5.07
CA ALA A 28 24.19 31.89 3.76
C ALA A 28 24.82 30.91 2.77
N ASN A 29 23.99 30.24 1.96
CA ASN A 29 24.38 29.18 1.01
C ASN A 29 25.02 27.92 1.62
N GLU A 30 24.97 27.77 2.94
CA GLU A 30 25.42 26.55 3.61
C GLU A 30 24.26 25.59 3.90
N ARG A 31 24.61 24.33 4.15
CA ARG A 31 23.69 23.28 4.58
C ARG A 31 24.30 22.51 5.73
N LYS A 32 23.56 22.35 6.82
CA LYS A 32 23.86 21.38 7.88
C LYS A 32 22.90 20.21 7.79
N THR A 33 23.42 18.99 7.90
CA THR A 33 22.59 17.76 7.95
C THR A 33 22.73 17.14 9.32
N PHE A 34 21.61 16.97 10.02
CA PHE A 34 21.53 16.23 11.26
C PHE A 34 21.08 14.80 10.96
N LYS A 35 21.67 13.82 11.64
CA LYS A 35 21.39 12.40 11.44
C LYS A 35 20.80 11.82 12.72
N TRP A 36 19.71 11.08 12.57
CA TRP A 36 19.07 10.36 13.66
C TRP A 36 18.97 8.88 13.34
N ILE A 37 19.12 8.08 14.39
CA ILE A 37 18.77 6.67 14.41
C ILE A 37 17.29 6.61 14.81
N LEU A 38 16.45 6.24 13.84
CA LEU A 38 15.02 5.99 14.05
C LEU A 38 14.83 4.55 14.48
N THR A 39 14.27 4.34 15.66
CA THR A 39 13.83 3.02 16.14
C THR A 39 12.31 3.03 16.30
N PRO A 40 11.57 2.39 15.38
CA PRO A 40 10.11 2.31 15.47
C PRO A 40 9.70 1.35 16.59
N SER A 41 8.62 1.69 17.30
CA SER A 41 8.04 0.86 18.35
C SER A 41 6.75 0.16 17.91
N VAL A 42 6.09 0.68 16.88
CA VAL A 42 4.86 0.11 16.32
C VAL A 42 4.99 -0.14 14.82
N LEU A 43 4.23 -1.11 14.34
CA LEU A 43 4.15 -1.47 12.91
C LEU A 43 3.13 -0.58 12.18
N GLY A 44 3.25 -0.49 10.85
CA GLY A 44 2.32 0.25 10.01
C GLY A 44 2.90 1.57 9.48
N VAL A 45 2.04 2.55 9.22
CA VAL A 45 2.45 3.85 8.67
C VAL A 45 2.74 4.81 9.80
N LEU A 46 3.99 5.23 9.92
CA LEU A 46 4.48 6.18 10.92
C LEU A 46 4.69 7.56 10.30
N ASN A 47 4.10 8.59 10.90
CA ASN A 47 4.31 9.98 10.49
C ASN A 47 5.39 10.62 11.37
N ILE A 48 6.56 10.82 10.80
CA ILE A 48 7.72 11.39 11.50
C ILE A 48 7.75 12.88 11.25
N THR A 49 7.75 13.68 12.30
CA THR A 49 7.72 15.14 12.21
C THR A 49 8.96 15.74 12.84
N VAL A 50 9.64 16.62 12.11
CA VAL A 50 10.84 17.33 12.56
C VAL A 50 10.66 18.81 12.29
N SER A 51 10.93 19.64 13.29
CA SER A 51 10.92 21.10 13.15
C SER A 51 12.34 21.67 13.22
N ALA A 52 12.64 22.60 12.33
CA ALA A 52 13.86 23.39 12.34
C ALA A 52 13.50 24.85 12.65
N GLU A 53 14.10 25.40 13.70
CA GLU A 53 13.87 26.77 14.18
C GLU A 53 15.16 27.58 14.17
N ALA A 54 15.09 28.81 13.66
CA ALA A 54 16.12 29.82 13.88
C ALA A 54 15.96 30.43 15.28
N GLU A 55 16.90 30.14 16.18
CA GLU A 55 16.91 30.61 17.57
C GLU A 55 17.99 31.69 17.76
N ALA A 56 17.66 32.74 18.51
CA ALA A 56 18.64 33.77 18.88
C ALA A 56 19.59 33.18 19.93
N SER A 57 20.90 33.26 19.68
CA SER A 57 21.92 32.79 20.61
C SER A 57 22.92 33.90 20.93
N GLN A 58 23.43 33.89 22.16
CA GLN A 58 24.53 34.77 22.60
C GLN A 58 25.90 34.27 22.10
N THR A 59 25.98 33.03 21.60
CA THR A 59 27.18 32.51 20.95
C THR A 59 27.34 33.12 19.57
N VAL A 60 28.53 33.65 19.32
CA VAL A 60 28.89 34.27 18.04
C VAL A 60 29.18 33.16 17.03
N CYS A 61 28.50 33.19 15.89
CA CYS A 61 28.78 32.29 14.77
C CYS A 61 29.68 33.06 13.80
N ASP A 62 30.90 32.57 13.51
CA ASP A 62 31.85 33.22 12.59
C ASP A 62 32.03 34.73 12.81
N ASN A 63 32.17 35.13 14.09
CA ASN A 63 32.33 36.53 14.51
C ASN A 63 31.12 37.47 14.27
N GLU A 64 29.96 36.95 13.85
CA GLU A 64 28.69 37.68 13.73
C GLU A 64 27.63 37.22 14.75
N ILE A 65 26.76 38.15 15.14
CA ILE A 65 25.62 37.87 16.02
C ILE A 65 24.55 37.14 15.22
N VAL A 66 23.98 36.10 15.81
CA VAL A 66 22.88 35.34 15.20
C VAL A 66 21.66 36.25 14.93
N SER A 67 21.32 36.43 13.65
CA SER A 67 20.08 37.08 13.22
C SER A 67 18.93 36.08 13.11
N VAL A 68 17.75 36.42 13.64
CA VAL A 68 16.51 35.63 13.48
C VAL A 68 15.59 36.32 12.47
N PRO A 69 15.16 35.66 11.39
CA PRO A 69 14.26 36.26 10.41
C PRO A 69 12.83 36.40 10.96
N GLU A 70 12.13 37.48 10.58
CA GLU A 70 10.73 37.72 10.99
C GLU A 70 9.72 36.76 10.33
N ARG A 71 10.05 36.23 9.15
CA ARG A 71 9.25 35.25 8.39
C ARG A 71 10.08 34.00 8.10
N GLY A 72 9.45 32.83 8.16
CA GLY A 72 10.13 31.56 7.93
C GLY A 72 11.08 31.16 9.07
N ARG A 73 10.81 31.63 10.30
CA ARG A 73 11.61 31.33 11.49
C ARG A 73 11.60 29.83 11.82
N ILE A 74 10.47 29.15 11.60
CA ILE A 74 10.27 27.73 11.89
C ILE A 74 9.77 27.06 10.62
N ASP A 75 10.41 25.97 10.24
CA ASP A 75 9.93 25.06 9.21
C ASP A 75 9.69 23.68 9.83
N THR A 76 8.57 23.05 9.48
CA THR A 76 8.17 21.74 10.00
C THR A 76 7.89 20.80 8.85
N VAL A 77 8.59 19.67 8.83
CA VAL A 77 8.44 18.64 7.81
C VAL A 77 7.91 17.37 8.44
N THR A 78 6.84 16.82 7.86
CA THR A 78 6.29 15.52 8.23
C THR A 78 6.46 14.54 7.07
N GLN A 79 7.07 13.39 7.34
CA GLN A 79 7.29 12.33 6.36
C GLN A 79 6.71 11.01 6.85
N SER A 80 5.93 10.34 6.01
CA SER A 80 5.34 9.02 6.31
C SER A 80 6.28 7.89 5.92
N LEU A 81 6.59 6.98 6.85
CA LEU A 81 7.36 5.76 6.61
C LEU A 81 6.53 4.52 6.97
N ARG A 82 6.57 3.49 6.12
CA ARG A 82 5.90 2.21 6.38
C ARG A 82 6.86 1.23 7.03
N VAL A 83 6.55 0.84 8.26
CA VAL A 83 7.28 -0.17 9.03
C VAL A 83 6.57 -1.51 8.90
N ASN A 84 7.32 -2.51 8.45
CA ASN A 84 6.87 -3.90 8.40
C ASN A 84 7.46 -4.67 9.59
N ALA A 85 6.79 -5.76 9.97
CA ALA A 85 7.31 -6.66 10.98
C ALA A 85 8.66 -7.26 10.54
N GLU A 86 9.54 -7.51 11.50
CA GLU A 86 10.78 -8.26 11.28
C GLU A 86 10.50 -9.77 11.14
N GLY A 87 11.50 -10.54 10.73
CA GLY A 87 11.40 -12.01 10.62
C GLY A 87 10.77 -12.53 9.32
N ILE A 88 10.31 -13.78 9.37
CA ILE A 88 9.78 -14.53 8.21
C ILE A 88 8.27 -14.73 8.40
N GLU A 89 7.49 -14.23 7.44
CA GLU A 89 6.04 -14.39 7.42
C GLU A 89 5.66 -15.87 7.22
N LYS A 90 4.80 -16.40 8.10
CA LYS A 90 4.18 -17.71 7.95
C LYS A 90 2.70 -17.54 7.68
N THR A 91 2.24 -18.13 6.59
CA THR A 91 0.82 -18.09 6.19
C THR A 91 0.23 -19.49 6.31
N ASN A 92 -0.88 -19.60 7.03
CA ASN A 92 -1.73 -20.79 7.07
C ASN A 92 -3.03 -20.48 6.34
N SER A 93 -3.47 -21.38 5.46
CA SER A 93 -4.70 -21.21 4.68
C SER A 93 -5.61 -22.40 4.84
N HIS A 94 -6.88 -22.14 5.12
CA HIS A 94 -7.94 -23.14 5.19
C HIS A 94 -9.00 -22.83 4.13
N SER A 95 -9.53 -23.86 3.48
CA SER A 95 -10.54 -23.72 2.43
C SER A 95 -11.60 -24.80 2.54
N TRP A 96 -12.86 -24.39 2.48
CA TRP A 96 -14.03 -25.28 2.50
C TRP A 96 -14.95 -25.00 1.32
N LEU A 97 -15.67 -26.03 0.88
CA LEU A 97 -16.77 -25.91 -0.08
C LEU A 97 -18.07 -26.21 0.65
N LEU A 98 -18.89 -25.17 0.85
CA LEU A 98 -20.17 -25.29 1.55
C LEU A 98 -21.33 -25.28 0.55
N CYS A 99 -22.05 -26.39 0.48
CA CYS A 99 -23.22 -26.56 -0.39
C CYS A 99 -24.49 -26.79 0.46
N PRO A 100 -25.14 -25.72 0.97
CA PRO A 100 -26.32 -25.86 1.81
C PRO A 100 -27.51 -26.31 0.94
N LYS A 101 -27.73 -27.63 0.84
CA LYS A 101 -28.93 -28.22 0.21
C LYS A 101 -30.14 -28.10 1.14
N TRP A 102 -30.51 -26.86 1.50
CA TRP A 102 -31.58 -26.53 2.46
C TRP A 102 -31.27 -26.90 3.92
N GLN A 103 -29.99 -27.10 4.25
CA GLN A 103 -29.50 -27.36 5.61
C GLN A 103 -28.47 -26.31 6.00
N ASN A 104 -28.43 -25.96 7.28
CA ASN A 104 -27.40 -25.09 7.82
C ASN A 104 -26.09 -25.89 7.94
N LEU A 105 -25.04 -25.42 7.28
CA LEU A 105 -23.69 -25.95 7.39
C LEU A 105 -22.86 -24.95 8.20
N LEU A 106 -22.04 -25.46 9.11
CA LEU A 106 -21.18 -24.66 9.97
C LEU A 106 -19.79 -25.31 10.00
N GLU A 107 -18.78 -24.52 9.69
CA GLU A 107 -17.37 -24.89 9.78
C GLU A 107 -16.68 -23.87 10.68
N GLU A 108 -15.88 -24.37 11.62
CA GLU A 108 -15.12 -23.54 12.55
C GLU A 108 -13.62 -23.73 12.27
N VAL A 109 -12.86 -22.67 12.51
CA VAL A 109 -11.40 -22.68 12.34
C VAL A 109 -10.75 -21.98 13.50
N ASP A 110 -9.86 -22.70 14.16
CA ASP A 110 -9.02 -22.15 15.22
C ASP A 110 -7.78 -21.50 14.60
N LEU A 111 -7.61 -20.21 14.85
CA LEU A 111 -6.46 -19.44 14.39
C LEU A 111 -5.28 -19.64 15.36
N GLU A 112 -4.46 -20.65 15.10
CA GLU A 112 -3.26 -20.90 15.89
C GLU A 112 -2.09 -19.99 15.43
N PHE A 113 -1.66 -19.10 16.32
CA PHE A 113 -0.46 -18.29 16.11
C PHE A 113 0.74 -18.89 16.83
N PRO A 114 1.94 -18.84 16.22
CA PRO A 114 3.15 -19.34 16.87
C PRO A 114 3.52 -18.44 18.06
N LYS A 115 4.08 -19.04 19.13
CA LYS A 115 4.43 -18.32 20.38
C LYS A 115 5.42 -17.17 20.18
N ASN A 116 6.21 -17.22 19.11
CA ASN A 116 7.20 -16.20 18.73
C ASN A 116 6.66 -15.20 17.69
N MET A 117 5.35 -15.02 17.60
CA MET A 117 4.73 -14.01 16.74
C MET A 117 5.03 -12.61 17.26
N ILE A 118 5.36 -11.69 16.35
CA ILE A 118 5.54 -10.27 16.66
C ILE A 118 4.17 -9.62 16.81
N GLU A 119 3.97 -8.83 17.87
CA GLU A 119 2.72 -8.14 18.12
C GLU A 119 2.33 -7.22 16.95
N GLY A 120 1.07 -7.26 16.54
CA GLY A 120 0.55 -6.50 15.39
C GLY A 120 0.93 -7.04 14.01
N SER A 121 1.71 -8.11 13.90
CA SER A 121 2.03 -8.75 12.62
C SER A 121 0.92 -9.67 12.08
N GLY A 122 0.13 -10.26 12.99
CA GLY A 122 -0.94 -11.19 12.66
C GLY A 122 -2.02 -10.57 11.80
N LYS A 123 -2.35 -11.23 10.69
CA LYS A 123 -3.43 -10.86 9.79
C LYS A 123 -4.26 -12.09 9.46
N ALA A 124 -5.58 -11.95 9.52
CA ALA A 124 -6.52 -12.97 9.08
C ALA A 124 -7.41 -12.35 8.00
N ALA A 125 -7.61 -13.08 6.90
CA ALA A 125 -8.49 -12.66 5.81
C ALA A 125 -9.39 -13.84 5.43
N VAL A 126 -10.69 -13.56 5.29
CA VAL A 126 -11.68 -14.55 4.85
C VAL A 126 -12.22 -14.10 3.50
N SER A 127 -12.29 -15.03 2.56
CA SER A 127 -12.85 -14.79 1.23
C SER A 127 -13.92 -15.84 0.96
N VAL A 128 -15.16 -15.38 0.75
CA VAL A 128 -16.30 -16.22 0.38
C VAL A 128 -16.59 -16.03 -1.10
N ILE A 129 -16.70 -17.13 -1.84
CA ILE A 129 -16.87 -17.13 -3.28
C ILE A 129 -17.91 -18.19 -3.62
N GLY A 130 -18.91 -17.82 -4.43
CA GLY A 130 -20.03 -18.69 -4.79
C GLY A 130 -19.75 -19.66 -5.94
N ASP A 131 -18.63 -19.48 -6.63
CA ASP A 131 -18.17 -20.33 -7.73
C ASP A 131 -16.77 -20.89 -7.44
N ILE A 132 -16.50 -22.11 -7.92
CA ILE A 132 -15.19 -22.73 -7.74
C ILE A 132 -14.10 -22.04 -8.57
N LEU A 133 -14.49 -21.35 -9.65
CA LEU A 133 -13.57 -20.69 -10.59
C LEU A 133 -13.40 -19.19 -10.34
N GLY A 134 -14.22 -18.53 -9.54
CA GLY A 134 -14.22 -17.06 -9.47
C GLY A 134 -13.04 -16.47 -8.73
N ARG A 135 -12.18 -17.26 -8.05
CA ARG A 135 -10.83 -16.79 -7.67
C ARG A 135 -9.94 -16.56 -8.88
N ALA A 136 -9.94 -17.51 -9.82
CA ALA A 136 -9.11 -17.48 -11.02
C ALA A 136 -9.70 -16.52 -12.07
N LEU A 137 -11.02 -16.38 -12.09
CA LEU A 137 -11.77 -15.62 -13.09
C LEU A 137 -12.32 -14.30 -12.54
N ARG A 138 -11.56 -13.60 -11.67
CA ARG A 138 -11.91 -12.21 -11.31
C ARG A 138 -11.64 -11.27 -12.49
N ASN A 139 -12.53 -10.29 -12.70
CA ASN A 139 -12.39 -9.23 -13.72
C ASN A 139 -12.32 -9.77 -15.17
N LEU A 140 -13.14 -10.76 -15.51
CA LEU A 140 -13.20 -11.34 -16.86
C LEU A 140 -13.59 -10.34 -17.94
N ASP A 141 -14.33 -9.29 -17.60
CA ASP A 141 -14.70 -8.22 -18.53
C ASP A 141 -13.47 -7.48 -19.09
N GLY A 142 -12.37 -7.42 -18.32
CA GLY A 142 -11.09 -6.86 -18.75
C GLY A 142 -10.35 -7.74 -19.77
N LEU A 143 -10.72 -9.02 -19.91
CA LEU A 143 -10.15 -9.94 -20.89
C LEU A 143 -10.86 -9.89 -22.24
N LEU A 144 -12.00 -9.18 -22.34
CA LEU A 144 -12.72 -9.01 -23.61
C LEU A 144 -11.88 -8.19 -24.58
N GLN A 145 -11.57 -8.78 -25.74
CA GLN A 145 -10.73 -8.14 -26.76
C GLN A 145 -11.44 -8.07 -28.11
N MET A 146 -11.20 -7.01 -28.86
CA MET A 146 -11.71 -6.91 -30.24
C MET A 146 -10.92 -7.89 -31.13
N PRO A 147 -11.58 -8.81 -31.85
CA PRO A 147 -10.89 -9.71 -32.77
C PRO A 147 -10.21 -8.96 -33.92
N TYR A 148 -9.05 -9.45 -34.36
CA TYR A 148 -8.26 -8.86 -35.45
C TYR A 148 -7.42 -9.91 -36.17
N GLY A 149 -6.89 -9.55 -37.34
CA GLY A 149 -5.92 -10.36 -38.08
C GLY A 149 -6.54 -11.40 -39.01
N CYS A 150 -5.70 -12.36 -39.43
CA CYS A 150 -6.12 -13.50 -40.28
C CYS A 150 -6.99 -14.50 -39.50
N GLY A 151 -7.63 -15.44 -40.20
CA GLY A 151 -8.60 -16.37 -39.61
C GLY A 151 -8.16 -17.05 -38.30
N GLU A 152 -6.92 -17.53 -38.22
CA GLU A 152 -6.38 -18.15 -36.99
C GLU A 152 -6.27 -17.17 -35.82
N GLN A 153 -5.77 -15.96 -36.06
CA GLN A 153 -5.63 -14.91 -35.05
C GLN A 153 -7.01 -14.41 -34.60
N ASN A 154 -7.93 -14.28 -35.55
CA ASN A 154 -9.31 -13.90 -35.28
C ASN A 154 -9.99 -14.94 -34.37
N ILE A 155 -9.87 -16.24 -34.68
CA ILE A 155 -10.44 -17.32 -33.87
C ILE A 155 -9.78 -17.39 -32.48
N ALA A 156 -8.47 -17.15 -32.39
CA ALA A 156 -7.74 -17.15 -31.12
C ALA A 156 -8.24 -16.08 -30.14
N VAL A 157 -8.70 -14.93 -30.64
CA VAL A 157 -9.27 -13.84 -29.82
C VAL A 157 -10.79 -13.99 -29.65
N LEU A 158 -11.49 -14.51 -30.65
CA LEU A 158 -12.94 -14.69 -30.62
C LEU A 158 -13.37 -15.78 -29.62
N SER A 159 -12.64 -16.90 -29.56
CA SER A 159 -13.03 -18.04 -28.72
C SER A 159 -13.08 -17.69 -27.22
N PRO A 160 -12.05 -17.02 -26.64
CA PRO A 160 -12.10 -16.55 -25.26
C PRO A 160 -13.31 -15.64 -24.97
N ASN A 161 -13.67 -14.71 -25.87
CA ASN A 161 -14.81 -13.81 -25.67
C ASN A 161 -16.13 -14.58 -25.52
N ILE A 162 -16.32 -15.67 -26.27
CA ILE A 162 -17.52 -16.50 -26.19
C ILE A 162 -17.58 -17.23 -24.84
N TYR A 163 -16.48 -17.85 -24.40
CA TYR A 163 -16.43 -18.56 -23.12
C TYR A 163 -16.58 -17.61 -21.92
N ILE A 164 -16.02 -16.40 -22.02
CA ILE A 164 -16.21 -15.34 -21.01
C ILE A 164 -17.68 -14.96 -20.91
N LEU A 165 -18.36 -14.72 -22.04
CA LEU A 165 -19.79 -14.42 -22.04
C LEU A 165 -20.61 -15.55 -21.44
N GLN A 166 -20.36 -16.79 -21.86
CA GLN A 166 -21.07 -17.98 -21.38
C GLN A 166 -20.86 -18.18 -19.86
N TYR A 167 -19.65 -17.92 -19.35
CA TYR A 167 -19.38 -17.97 -17.92
C TYR A 167 -20.14 -16.90 -17.15
N LEU A 168 -20.06 -15.64 -17.60
CA LEU A 168 -20.75 -14.52 -16.93
C LEU A 168 -22.27 -14.66 -16.97
N GLU A 169 -22.81 -15.26 -18.03
CA GLU A 169 -24.24 -15.57 -18.15
C GLU A 169 -24.67 -16.67 -17.16
N ASN A 170 -23.93 -17.79 -17.12
CA ASN A 170 -24.24 -18.90 -16.21
C ASN A 170 -24.03 -18.57 -14.73
N THR A 171 -23.16 -17.60 -14.42
CA THR A 171 -22.89 -17.14 -13.05
C THR A 171 -23.72 -15.92 -12.65
N GLU A 172 -24.63 -15.46 -13.52
CA GLU A 172 -25.47 -14.27 -13.30
C GLU A 172 -24.69 -12.95 -13.06
N GLN A 173 -23.42 -12.90 -13.47
CA GLN A 173 -22.54 -11.73 -13.36
C GLN A 173 -22.59 -10.81 -14.59
N LEU A 174 -23.37 -11.18 -15.62
CA LEU A 174 -23.44 -10.47 -16.88
C LEU A 174 -24.28 -9.18 -16.79
N THR A 175 -23.63 -8.03 -16.88
CA THR A 175 -24.31 -6.72 -17.01
C THR A 175 -24.67 -6.41 -18.46
N SER A 176 -25.64 -5.52 -18.67
CA SER A 176 -26.02 -5.05 -20.02
C SER A 176 -24.84 -4.44 -20.78
N ALA A 177 -24.03 -3.62 -20.11
CA ALA A 177 -22.84 -3.00 -20.70
C ALA A 177 -21.80 -4.04 -21.18
N ILE A 178 -21.53 -5.08 -20.38
CA ILE A 178 -20.61 -6.15 -20.76
C ILE A 178 -21.19 -6.95 -21.93
N ARG A 179 -22.48 -7.28 -21.89
CA ARG A 179 -23.18 -7.98 -22.97
C ARG A 179 -23.12 -7.20 -24.28
N GLU A 180 -23.41 -5.91 -24.27
CA GLU A 180 -23.35 -5.06 -25.47
C GLU A 180 -21.93 -4.98 -26.03
N ARG A 181 -20.93 -4.76 -25.18
CA ARG A 181 -19.52 -4.71 -25.60
C ARG A 181 -19.06 -6.02 -26.22
N ALA A 182 -19.32 -7.14 -25.54
CA ALA A 182 -18.91 -8.46 -26.00
C ALA A 182 -19.67 -8.88 -27.26
N THR A 183 -20.99 -8.66 -27.34
CA THR A 183 -21.76 -8.91 -28.57
C THR A 183 -21.34 -8.00 -29.71
N GLY A 184 -20.92 -6.76 -29.42
CA GLY A 184 -20.26 -5.88 -30.38
C GLY A 184 -19.01 -6.52 -30.96
N PHE A 185 -18.11 -7.04 -30.12
CA PHE A 185 -16.90 -7.74 -30.54
C PHE A 185 -17.18 -9.01 -31.34
N LEU A 186 -18.20 -9.78 -30.96
CA LEU A 186 -18.62 -10.98 -31.70
C LEU A 186 -19.19 -10.62 -33.09
N LYS A 187 -19.97 -9.53 -33.19
CA LYS A 187 -20.53 -9.05 -34.47
C LYS A 187 -19.45 -8.45 -35.38
N SER A 188 -18.48 -7.73 -34.82
CA SER A 188 -17.39 -7.12 -35.59
C SER A 188 -16.27 -8.09 -35.96
N GLY A 189 -16.18 -9.24 -35.30
CA GLY A 189 -15.21 -10.31 -35.59
C GLY A 189 -15.54 -11.15 -36.83
N GLY A 190 -16.67 -10.87 -37.51
CA GLY A 190 -16.93 -11.41 -38.84
C GLY A 190 -16.02 -10.75 -39.86
N CYS A 191 -15.32 -11.55 -40.69
CA CYS A 191 -14.41 -11.09 -41.73
C CYS A 191 -14.94 -9.84 -42.45
N LYS A 192 -14.12 -8.78 -42.48
CA LYS A 192 -14.15 -7.84 -43.60
C LYS A 192 -13.49 -8.48 -44.82
#